data_AF-A0A0H3BWV3-F1
#
_entry.id   AF-A0A0H3BWV3-F1
#
_cell.length_a   1.000
_cell.length_b   1.000
_cell.length_c   1.000
_cell.angle_alpha   90.00
_cell.angle_beta   90.00
_cell.angle_gamma   90.00
#
_symmetry.space_group_name_H-M   'P 1'
#
loop_
_entity.id
_entity.type
_entity.pdbx_description
1 polymer ?
#
loop_
_entity_poly.entity_id
_entity_poly.type
_entity_poly.pdbx_seq_one_letter_code
_entity_poly.pdbx_strand_id
1 'polypeptide(L)'
;MSLWLPHPLFLPFIMVGITILLWATSPLPEFMTALLFFAVAMGPGKVPAWAGMLLCIALAVIRQSDGSFVLLATERNLLIFNRASAEEIQDHQCDILNQQVIK
;
A
#
# COMPACT_ATOMS: atom_id res chain seq x y z
N MET A 1 -30.56 19.97 -21.16
CA MET A 1 -29.49 20.27 -20.17
C MET A 1 -29.22 18.99 -19.38
N SER A 2 -27.96 18.54 -19.38
CA SER A 2 -27.37 17.42 -18.62
C SER A 2 -28.04 16.03 -18.69
N LEU A 3 -27.85 15.30 -19.80
CA LEU A 3 -28.06 13.85 -19.84
C LEU A 3 -26.96 13.06 -19.10
N TRP A 4 -25.89 13.72 -18.68
CA TRP A 4 -24.65 13.08 -18.24
C TRP A 4 -24.61 12.84 -16.72
N LEU A 5 -25.24 13.70 -15.91
CA LEU A 5 -25.27 13.55 -14.45
C LEU A 5 -25.88 12.21 -13.96
N PRO A 6 -26.96 11.66 -14.56
CA PRO A 6 -27.51 10.38 -14.13
C PRO A 6 -26.84 9.17 -14.81
N HIS A 7 -25.84 9.36 -15.69
CA HIS A 7 -25.19 8.22 -16.34
C HIS A 7 -24.47 7.37 -15.29
N PRO A 8 -24.64 6.03 -15.30
CA PRO A 8 -24.02 5.14 -14.32
C PRO A 8 -22.49 5.19 -14.36
N LEU A 9 -21.90 5.69 -15.45
CA LEU A 9 -20.47 5.85 -15.64
C LEU A 9 -19.93 7.25 -15.26
N PHE A 10 -20.79 8.19 -14.85
CA PHE A 10 -20.39 9.55 -14.51
C PHE A 10 -19.49 9.61 -13.26
N LEU A 11 -19.92 8.94 -12.18
CA LEU A 11 -19.14 8.82 -10.95
C LEU A 11 -17.78 8.12 -11.13
N PRO A 12 -17.69 6.94 -11.80
CA PRO A 12 -16.39 6.32 -12.03
C PRO A 12 -15.50 7.14 -12.96
N PHE A 13 -16.06 7.85 -13.95
CA PHE A 13 -15.27 8.75 -14.80
C PHE A 13 -14.64 9.90 -14.01
N ILE A 14 -15.41 10.57 -13.12
CA ILE A 14 -14.88 11.61 -12.23
C ILE A 14 -13.82 11.04 -11.30
N MET A 15 -14.08 9.88 -10.71
CA MET A 15 -13.16 9.24 -9.78
C MET A 15 -11.82 8.87 -10.47
N VAL A 16 -11.85 8.32 -11.69
CA VAL A 16 -10.64 8.05 -12.47
C VAL A 16 -9.92 9.36 -12.84
N GLY A 17 -10.66 10.39 -13.28
CA GLY A 17 -10.09 11.70 -13.62
C GLY A 17 -9.38 12.36 -12.44
N ILE A 18 -9.99 12.34 -11.25
CA ILE A 18 -9.38 12.84 -10.01
C ILE A 18 -8.11 12.04 -9.68
N THR A 19 -8.14 10.72 -9.88
CA THR A 19 -6.99 9.84 -9.58
C THR A 19 -5.82 10.13 -10.50
N ILE A 20 -6.06 10.30 -11.80
CA ILE A 20 -5.03 10.66 -12.79
C ILE A 20 -4.47 12.05 -12.47
N LEU A 21 -5.33 13.02 -12.13
CA LEU A 21 -4.89 14.37 -11.78
C LEU A 21 -4.02 14.36 -10.51
N LEU A 22 -4.45 13.65 -9.46
CA LEU A 22 -3.67 13.48 -8.24
C LEU A 22 -2.34 12.77 -8.52
N TRP A 23 -2.34 11.75 -9.37
CA TRP A 23 -1.11 11.07 -9.77
C TRP A 23 -0.16 12.01 -10.53
N ALA A 24 -0.67 12.79 -11.47
CA ALA A 24 0.12 13.71 -12.29
C ALA A 24 0.62 14.95 -11.52
N THR A 25 -0.03 15.34 -10.41
CA THR A 25 0.29 16.58 -9.67
C THR A 25 0.88 16.35 -8.29
N SER A 26 0.80 15.15 -7.73
CA SER A 26 1.31 14.87 -6.38
C SER A 26 2.82 14.62 -6.39
N PRO A 27 3.58 15.20 -5.43
CA PRO A 27 4.99 14.87 -5.20
C PRO A 27 5.19 13.54 -4.46
N LEU A 28 4.10 12.82 -4.16
CA LEU A 28 4.12 11.54 -3.46
C LEU A 28 4.55 10.43 -4.41
N PRO A 29 5.36 9.46 -3.95
CA PRO A 29 5.70 8.27 -4.74
C PRO A 29 4.43 7.57 -5.26
N GLU A 30 4.47 7.09 -6.51
CA GLU A 30 3.34 6.48 -7.23
C GLU A 30 2.60 5.39 -6.44
N PHE A 31 3.30 4.69 -5.55
CA PHE A 31 2.71 3.65 -4.70
C PHE A 31 1.78 4.21 -3.61
N MET A 32 2.07 5.40 -3.06
CA MET A 32 1.28 6.00 -1.98
C MET A 32 -0.07 6.51 -2.50
N THR A 33 -0.11 7.09 -3.70
CA THR A 33 -1.35 7.55 -4.33
C THR A 33 -2.25 6.37 -4.69
N ALA A 34 -1.69 5.28 -5.19
CA ALA A 34 -2.43 4.05 -5.44
C ALA A 34 -3.02 3.47 -4.14
N LEU A 35 -2.23 3.37 -3.06
CA LEU A 35 -2.69 2.88 -1.76
C LEU A 35 -3.82 3.74 -1.17
N LEU A 36 -3.73 5.07 -1.28
CA LEU A 36 -4.78 5.99 -0.82
C LEU A 36 -6.06 5.82 -1.64
N PHE A 37 -5.94 5.65 -2.95
CA PHE A 37 -7.08 5.38 -3.82
C PHE A 37 -7.78 4.06 -3.45
N PHE A 38 -7.02 2.97 -3.26
CA PHE A 38 -7.57 1.70 -2.79
C PHE A 38 -8.22 1.86 -1.41
N ALA A 39 -7.59 2.58 -0.47
CA ALA A 39 -8.15 2.83 0.87
C ALA A 39 -9.49 3.58 0.81
N VAL A 40 -9.59 4.63 -0.03
CA VAL A 40 -10.84 5.39 -0.24
C VAL A 40 -11.89 4.52 -0.95
N ALA A 41 -11.50 3.71 -1.92
CA ALA A 41 -12.39 2.77 -2.60
C ALA A 41 -12.91 1.65 -1.66
N MET A 42 -12.12 1.26 -0.66
CA MET A 42 -12.49 0.29 0.38
C MET A 42 -13.31 0.91 1.53
N GLY A 43 -13.16 2.21 1.80
CA GLY A 43 -13.87 2.96 2.85
C GLY A 43 -15.41 2.85 2.89
N PRO A 44 -16.14 2.81 1.76
CA PRO A 44 -17.60 2.69 1.78
C PRO A 44 -18.12 1.25 2.03
N GLY A 45 -17.28 0.29 2.44
CA GLY A 45 -17.69 -1.07 2.81
C GLY A 45 -18.12 -1.96 1.63
N LYS A 46 -17.99 -1.46 0.40
CA LYS A 46 -18.28 -2.18 -0.86
C LYS A 46 -17.19 -3.20 -1.22
N VAL A 47 -15.99 -3.03 -0.68
CA VAL A 47 -14.87 -3.95 -0.79
C VAL A 47 -14.59 -4.46 0.62
N PRO A 48 -14.48 -5.79 0.83
CA PRO A 48 -14.31 -6.34 2.16
C PRO A 48 -12.96 -5.92 2.77
N ALA A 49 -12.95 -4.88 3.60
CA ALA A 49 -11.80 -4.54 4.46
C ALA A 49 -11.39 -5.72 5.37
N TRP A 50 -12.33 -6.65 5.62
CA TRP A 50 -12.09 -7.87 6.38
C TRP A 50 -11.24 -8.91 5.65
N ALA A 51 -11.10 -8.85 4.31
CA ALA A 51 -10.24 -9.80 3.61
C ALA A 51 -8.77 -9.65 4.03
N GLY A 52 -8.31 -8.41 4.31
CA GLY A 52 -6.96 -8.16 4.84
C GLY A 52 -6.77 -8.67 6.28
N MET A 53 -7.77 -8.49 7.16
CA MET A 53 -7.75 -9.08 8.51
C MET A 53 -7.86 -10.61 8.50
N LEU A 54 -8.49 -11.20 7.47
CA LEU A 54 -8.63 -12.65 7.33
C LEU A 54 -7.34 -13.31 6.80
N LEU A 55 -6.51 -12.57 6.07
CA LEU A 55 -5.42 -13.17 5.30
C LEU A 55 -4.18 -13.57 6.12
N CYS A 56 -4.12 -13.28 7.43
CA CYS A 56 -3.02 -13.66 8.32
C CYS A 56 -1.61 -13.38 7.74
N ILE A 57 -1.50 -12.33 6.92
CA ILE A 57 -0.25 -11.88 6.30
C ILE A 57 0.12 -10.50 6.83
N ALA A 58 1.43 -10.29 6.98
CA ALA A 58 2.00 -8.98 7.16
C ALA A 58 2.92 -8.63 5.99
N LEU A 59 3.05 -7.33 5.73
CA LEU A 59 3.80 -6.79 4.60
C LEU A 59 4.96 -5.94 5.10
N ALA A 60 6.09 -5.99 4.40
CA ALA A 60 7.22 -5.07 4.55
C ALA A 60 7.62 -4.52 3.18
N VAL A 61 8.03 -3.25 3.13
CA VAL A 61 8.51 -2.61 1.91
C VAL A 61 9.92 -2.10 2.15
N ILE A 62 10.83 -2.41 1.23
CA ILE A 62 12.25 -2.02 1.31
C ILE A 62 12.67 -1.42 -0.03
N ARG A 63 13.51 -0.39 0.01
CA ARG A 63 14.11 0.19 -1.19
C ARG A 63 15.38 -0.59 -1.55
N GLN A 64 15.45 -1.07 -2.78
CA GLN A 64 16.60 -1.79 -3.30
C GLN A 64 17.66 -0.81 -3.86
N SER A 65 18.89 -1.26 -4.05
CA SER A 65 20.05 -0.43 -4.44
C SER A 65 19.91 0.22 -5.82
N ASP A 66 19.11 -0.37 -6.71
CA ASP A 66 18.76 0.16 -8.03
C ASP A 66 17.66 1.24 -7.97
N GLY A 67 17.14 1.52 -6.76
CA GLY A 67 16.09 2.50 -6.52
C GLY A 67 14.67 1.96 -6.68
N SER A 68 14.52 0.69 -7.06
CA SER A 68 13.23 -0.02 -7.07
C SER A 68 12.78 -0.38 -5.66
N PHE A 69 11.52 -0.82 -5.51
CA PHE A 69 10.96 -1.25 -4.22
C PHE A 69 10.65 -2.75 -4.24
N VAL A 70 11.01 -3.43 -3.16
CA VAL A 70 10.66 -4.83 -2.90
C VAL A 70 9.53 -4.88 -1.89
N LEU A 71 8.45 -5.58 -2.24
CA LEU A 71 7.35 -5.90 -1.34
C LEU A 71 7.54 -7.34 -0.84
N LEU A 72 7.71 -7.50 0.47
CA LEU A 72 7.77 -8.78 1.15
C LEU A 72 6.44 -9.06 1.84
N ALA A 73 6.00 -10.31 1.79
CA ALA A 73 4.82 -10.79 2.52
C ALA A 73 5.21 -11.99 3.38
N THR A 74 4.75 -12.02 4.63
CA THR A 74 4.93 -13.14 5.56
C THR A 74 3.57 -13.64 6.03
N GLU A 75 3.33 -14.94 5.97
CA GLU A 75 2.09 -15.60 6.38
C GLU A 75 2.27 -16.33 7.70
N ARG A 76 1.23 -16.35 8.54
CA ARG A 76 1.26 -17.02 9.84
C ARG A 76 1.43 -18.53 9.65
N ASN A 77 2.52 -19.08 10.16
CA ASN A 77 2.78 -20.52 10.14
C ASN A 77 3.21 -21.01 11.52
N LEU A 78 2.34 -21.81 12.15
CA LEU A 78 2.53 -22.31 13.51
C LEU A 78 3.67 -23.34 13.63
N LEU A 79 3.98 -24.10 12.57
CA LEU A 79 5.04 -25.12 12.59
C LEU A 79 6.44 -24.52 12.71
N ILE A 80 6.61 -23.32 12.16
CA ILE A 80 7.86 -22.55 12.23
C ILE A 80 7.77 -21.37 13.21
N PHE A 81 6.73 -21.34 14.06
CA PHE A 81 6.45 -20.24 15.00
C PHE A 81 6.37 -18.85 14.37
N ASN A 82 6.08 -18.76 13.07
CA ASN A 82 5.90 -17.49 12.36
C ASN A 82 4.51 -16.92 12.68
N ARG A 83 4.48 -15.72 13.28
CA ARG A 83 3.25 -14.99 13.64
C ARG A 83 2.75 -14.05 12.55
N ALA A 84 3.34 -14.10 11.36
CA ALA A 84 3.22 -13.06 10.35
C ALA A 84 3.63 -11.69 10.91
N SER A 85 4.79 -11.60 11.57
CA SER A 85 5.31 -10.32 12.02
C SER A 85 6.31 -9.78 11.00
N ALA A 86 5.89 -8.82 10.18
CA ALA A 86 6.80 -8.13 9.27
C ALA A 86 7.79 -7.21 10.01
N GLU A 87 7.51 -6.88 11.27
CA GLU A 87 8.37 -6.08 12.15
C GLU A 87 9.67 -6.81 12.52
N GLU A 88 9.73 -8.14 12.42
CA GLU A 88 10.95 -8.91 12.71
C GLU A 88 12.17 -8.49 11.88
N ILE A 89 11.94 -7.94 10.67
CA ILE A 89 13.00 -7.45 9.79
C ILE A 89 13.50 -6.05 10.22
N GLN A 90 12.73 -5.33 11.04
CA GLN A 90 13.07 -3.99 11.47
C GLN A 90 13.93 -4.03 12.73
N ASP A 91 15.13 -3.45 12.64
CA ASP A 91 15.98 -3.23 13.79
C ASP A 91 15.64 -1.89 14.46
N HIS A 92 15.02 -1.95 15.64
CA HIS A 92 14.70 -0.78 16.46
C HIS A 92 15.92 -0.16 17.15
N GLN A 93 17.07 -0.84 17.16
CA GLN A 93 18.33 -0.29 17.66
C GLN A 93 19.09 0.52 16.59
N CYS A 94 18.64 0.47 15.33
CA CYS A 94 19.23 1.20 14.21
C CYS A 94 20.75 0.94 14.04
N ASP A 95 21.24 -0.26 14.38
CA ASP A 95 22.66 -0.60 14.32
C ASP A 95 23.21 -0.53 12.89
N ILE A 96 22.34 -0.69 11.89
CA ILE A 96 22.66 -0.49 10.48
C ILE A 96 23.26 0.90 10.20
N LEU A 97 22.85 1.94 10.93
CA LEU A 97 23.39 3.29 10.77
C LEU A 97 24.82 3.38 11.32
N ASN A 98 25.11 2.68 12.42
CA ASN A 98 26.47 2.64 12.99
C ASN A 98 27.44 1.83 12.14
N GLN A 99 26.98 0.76 11.50
CA GLN A 99 27.81 -0.06 10.60
C GLN A 99 28.18 0.66 9.29
N GLN A 100 27.36 1.61 8.83
CA GLN A 100 27.64 2.41 7.64
C GLN A 100 28.70 3.50 7.90
N VAL A 101 28.94 3.88 9.17
CA VAL A 101 29.93 4.91 9.54
C VAL A 101 31.36 4.35 9.63
N ILE A 102 31.52 3.02 9.70
CA ILE A 102 32.82 2.33 9.85
C ILE A 102 33.34 1.81 8.48
N LYS A 103 32.65 2.08 7.38
CA LYS A 103 33.11 1.81 6.01
C LYS A 103 33.52 3.10 5.32
#